data_AF-A0A8C4TJE7-F1
#
_entry.id   AF-A0A8C4TJE7-F1
#
_cell.length_a   1.000
_cell.length_b   1.000
_cell.length_c   1.000
_cell.angle_alpha   90.00
_cell.angle_beta   90.00
_cell.angle_gamma   90.00
#
_symmetry.space_group_name_H-M   'P 1'
#
loop_
_entity.id
_entity.type
_entity.pdbx_description
1 polymer ?
#
loop_
_entity_poly.entity_id
_entity_poly.type
_entity_poly.pdbx_seq_one_letter_code
_entity_poly.pdbx_strand_id
1 'polypeptide(L)'
;MLQESFKNDEPIGSPQICYRLFIDPARRNTVMEYPVLQKHRRVAANARERRRMHGLNRAFDELRSVIPSQDNEKKLSKYDTLQMAQIYIAELSELMNALSYASRREKSSDQCVIFEGACVSSASP
;
A
#
# COMPACT_ATOMS: atom_id res chain seq x y z
N MET A 1 10.77 9.99 -20.03
CA MET A 1 11.28 11.20 -19.35
C MET A 1 10.17 12.24 -19.29
N LEU A 2 9.32 12.20 -18.27
CA LEU A 2 8.50 13.35 -17.91
C LEU A 2 9.23 14.02 -16.76
N GLN A 3 10.01 15.04 -17.11
CA GLN A 3 10.62 15.95 -16.13
C GLN A 3 9.51 16.70 -15.41
N GLU A 4 9.50 16.51 -14.09
CA GLU A 4 9.10 17.42 -13.04
C GLU A 4 8.19 18.60 -13.44
N SER A 5 6.88 18.34 -13.43
CA SER A 5 5.91 19.41 -13.17
C SER A 5 5.85 19.68 -11.66
N PHE A 6 6.94 20.20 -11.09
CA PHE A 6 7.02 20.74 -9.73
C PHE A 6 6.39 22.15 -9.63
N LYS A 7 5.29 22.37 -10.33
CA LYS A 7 4.53 23.62 -10.33
C LYS A 7 3.06 23.27 -10.37
N ASN A 8 2.43 23.02 -9.22
CA ASN A 8 0.98 23.09 -9.04
C ASN A 8 0.62 22.90 -7.56
N ASP A 9 1.07 23.82 -6.69
CA ASP A 9 0.46 24.09 -5.37
C ASP A 9 1.09 25.32 -4.67
N GLU A 10 1.78 26.22 -5.39
CA GLU A 10 2.09 27.55 -4.84
C GLU A 10 0.95 28.50 -5.22
N PRO A 11 0.27 29.13 -4.26
CA PRO A 11 -0.65 30.21 -4.58
C PRO A 11 0.20 31.39 -5.07
N ILE A 12 0.30 31.55 -6.39
CA ILE A 12 0.80 32.77 -7.01
C ILE A 12 -0.09 33.90 -6.51
N GLY A 13 0.39 34.65 -5.52
CA GLY A 13 -0.33 35.77 -4.91
C GLY A 13 -0.99 35.49 -3.56
N SER A 14 -0.30 34.85 -2.62
CA SER A 14 -0.46 35.32 -1.24
C SER A 14 0.49 36.50 -1.09
N PRO A 15 0.02 37.78 -1.02
CA PRO A 15 0.81 38.76 -0.30
C PRO A 15 1.12 38.12 1.05
N GLN A 16 2.27 38.41 1.62
CA GLN A 16 2.45 38.19 3.05
C GLN A 16 1.38 39.02 3.77
N ILE A 17 0.16 38.50 3.88
CA ILE A 17 -0.82 39.01 4.81
C ILE A 17 -0.24 38.57 6.13
N CYS A 18 0.56 39.49 6.65
CA CYS A 18 1.11 39.46 7.98
C CYS A 18 -0.10 39.39 8.91
N TYR A 19 -0.52 38.18 9.28
CA TYR A 19 -1.45 37.97 10.39
C TYR A 19 -0.76 38.28 11.74
N ARG A 20 0.23 39.19 11.78
CA ARG A 20 0.54 39.91 13.03
C ARG A 20 -0.69 40.75 13.32
N LEU A 21 -1.62 40.14 14.03
CA LEU A 21 -2.08 40.64 15.31
C LEU A 21 -2.07 42.18 15.39
N PHE A 22 -3.03 42.83 14.75
CA PHE A 22 -3.66 43.95 15.43
C PHE A 22 -4.54 43.33 16.52
N ILE A 23 -3.91 42.90 17.62
CA ILE A 23 -4.62 42.51 18.84
C ILE A 23 -5.19 43.82 19.37
N ASP A 24 -6.47 44.05 19.14
CA ASP A 24 -7.20 45.12 19.78
C ASP A 24 -7.32 44.76 21.28
N PRO A 25 -6.62 45.46 22.20
CA PRO A 25 -6.50 45.02 23.60
C PRO A 25 -7.84 45.03 24.37
N ALA A 26 -8.88 45.62 23.78
CA ALA A 26 -10.23 45.71 24.32
C ALA A 26 -11.11 44.45 24.06
N ARG A 27 -10.74 43.54 23.14
CA ARG A 27 -11.55 42.35 22.81
C ARG A 27 -10.82 41.05 23.15
N ARG A 28 -10.68 40.80 24.45
CA ARG A 28 -9.93 39.67 25.01
C ARG A 28 -10.62 38.30 24.86
N ASN A 29 -11.73 38.16 24.10
CA ASN A 29 -12.46 36.89 24.09
C ASN A 29 -13.32 36.54 22.85
N THR A 30 -12.98 37.05 21.66
CA THR A 30 -13.60 36.49 20.45
C THR A 30 -12.53 36.33 19.40
N VAL A 31 -12.11 35.07 19.18
CA VAL A 31 -11.46 34.71 17.92
C VAL A 31 -12.52 34.97 16.84
N MET A 32 -12.53 36.17 16.28
CA MET A 32 -13.22 36.44 15.03
C MET A 32 -12.44 35.66 13.97
N GLU A 33 -12.76 34.37 13.86
CA GLU A 33 -12.21 33.51 12.83
C GLU A 33 -12.81 33.99 11.51
N TYR A 34 -12.15 34.97 10.88
CA TYR A 34 -12.61 35.50 9.60
C TYR A 34 -12.77 34.32 8.63
N PRO A 35 -13.92 34.18 7.94
CA PRO A 35 -14.21 33.04 7.07
C PRO A 35 -13.11 32.76 6.03
N VAL A 36 -12.32 33.78 5.68
CA VAL A 36 -11.17 33.68 4.77
C VAL A 36 -10.00 32.90 5.38
N LEU A 37 -9.69 33.07 6.68
CA LEU A 37 -8.61 32.35 7.36
C LEU A 37 -8.94 30.86 7.52
N GLN A 38 -10.19 30.55 7.88
CA GLN A 38 -10.69 29.15 7.92
C GLN A 38 -10.55 28.48 6.56
N LYS A 39 -10.95 29.17 5.48
CA LYS A 39 -10.82 28.68 4.11
C LYS A 39 -9.36 28.41 3.75
N HIS A 40 -8.43 29.32 4.08
CA HIS A 40 -7.01 29.14 3.80
C HIS A 40 -6.42 27.95 4.56
N ARG A 41 -6.73 27.79 5.85
CA ARG A 41 -6.30 26.64 6.67
C ARG A 41 -6.79 25.32 6.07
N ARG A 42 -8.05 25.27 5.63
CA ARG A 42 -8.65 24.09 4.99
C ARG A 42 -7.97 23.75 3.66
N VAL A 43 -7.69 24.75 2.81
CA VAL A 43 -6.98 24.55 1.54
C VAL A 43 -5.57 23.99 1.79
N ALA A 44 -4.83 24.57 2.74
CA ALA A 44 -3.50 24.09 3.11
C ALA A 44 -3.54 22.66 3.66
N ALA A 45 -4.56 22.32 4.47
CA ALA A 45 -4.76 20.95 4.97
C ALA A 45 -5.05 19.96 3.84
N ASN A 46 -5.94 20.32 2.90
CA ASN A 46 -6.27 19.48 1.76
C ASN A 46 -5.05 19.25 0.85
N ALA A 47 -4.22 20.27 0.63
CA ALA A 47 -2.99 20.13 -0.16
C ALA A 47 -1.99 19.16 0.50
N ARG A 48 -1.87 19.18 1.84
CA ARG A 48 -1.05 18.20 2.57
C ARG A 48 -1.61 16.78 2.43
N GLU A 49 -2.93 16.61 2.55
CA GLU A 49 -3.53 15.29 2.41
C GLU A 49 -3.40 14.72 1.00
N ARG A 50 -3.54 15.56 -0.04
CA ARG A 50 -3.25 15.15 -1.42
C ARG A 50 -1.82 14.62 -1.56
N ARG A 51 -0.82 15.34 -1.04
CA ARG A 51 0.58 14.88 -1.06
C ARG A 51 0.78 13.55 -0.34
N ARG A 52 0.17 13.39 0.84
CA ARG A 52 0.19 12.11 1.57
C ARG A 52 -0.41 10.98 0.72
N MET A 53 -1.57 11.20 0.11
CA MET A 53 -2.26 10.23 -0.73
C MET A 53 -1.49 9.89 -2.02
N HIS A 54 -0.78 10.84 -2.61
CA HIS A 54 0.12 10.57 -3.74
C HIS A 54 1.23 9.58 -3.36
N GLY A 55 1.84 9.74 -2.19
CA GLY A 55 2.83 8.80 -1.67
C GLY A 55 2.25 7.39 -1.48
N LEU A 56 1.06 7.28 -0.89
CA LEU A 56 0.36 6.00 -0.74
C LEU A 56 0.04 5.35 -2.09
N ASN A 57 -0.50 6.12 -3.04
CA ASN A 57 -0.87 5.58 -4.35
C ASN A 57 0.37 5.14 -5.15
N ARG A 58 1.51 5.82 -5.00
CA ARG A 58 2.78 5.38 -5.56
C ARG A 58 3.21 4.02 -5.02
N ALA A 59 3.13 3.80 -3.71
CA ALA A 59 3.44 2.51 -3.11
C ALA A 59 2.52 1.39 -3.63
N PHE A 60 1.23 1.70 -3.85
CA PHE A 60 0.30 0.77 -4.50
C PHE A 60 0.69 0.46 -5.95
N ASP A 61 1.16 1.44 -6.72
CA ASP A 61 1.62 1.21 -8.09
C ASP A 61 2.91 0.38 -8.14
N GLU A 62 3.84 0.62 -7.20
CA GLU A 62 5.04 -0.20 -7.02
C GLU A 62 4.67 -1.66 -6.68
N LEU A 63 3.70 -1.86 -5.78
CA LEU A 63 3.17 -3.20 -5.47
C LEU A 63 2.52 -3.87 -6.69
N ARG A 64 1.74 -3.13 -7.49
CA ARG A 64 1.14 -3.68 -8.72
C ARG A 64 2.19 -4.12 -9.74
N SER A 65 3.35 -3.46 -9.79
CA SER A 65 4.40 -3.79 -10.75
C SER A 65 5.03 -5.18 -10.55
N VAL A 66 4.93 -5.72 -9.33
CA VAL A 66 5.47 -7.05 -8.98
C VAL A 66 4.40 -8.13 -8.87
N ILE A 67 3.11 -7.75 -8.93
CA ILE A 67 2.00 -8.71 -8.90
C ILE A 67 1.76 -9.21 -10.33
N PRO A 68 1.71 -10.53 -10.54
CA PRO A 68 1.32 -11.08 -11.84
C PRO A 68 -0.15 -10.72 -12.14
N SER A 69 -0.41 -10.04 -13.27
CA SER A 69 -1.77 -9.78 -13.77
C SER A 69 -1.95 -10.34 -15.19
N GLN A 70 -3.13 -10.90 -15.46
CA GLN A 70 -3.48 -11.40 -16.81
C GLN A 70 -3.81 -10.25 -17.76
N ASP A 71 -4.41 -9.18 -17.24
CA ASP A 71 -4.74 -7.97 -17.98
C ASP A 71 -3.68 -6.90 -17.73
N ASN A 72 -2.64 -6.85 -18.58
CA ASN A 72 -1.53 -5.89 -18.45
C ASN A 72 -1.97 -4.42 -18.61
N GLU A 73 -3.15 -4.17 -19.18
CA GLU A 73 -3.64 -2.82 -19.45
C GLU A 73 -4.51 -2.26 -18.31
N LYS A 74 -5.11 -3.12 -17.48
CA LYS A 74 -6.08 -2.69 -16.45
C LYS A 74 -5.43 -2.66 -15.08
N LYS A 75 -5.41 -1.47 -14.47
CA LYS A 75 -4.97 -1.32 -13.07
C LYS A 75 -5.96 -2.01 -12.12
N LEU A 76 -5.45 -2.91 -11.30
CA LEU A 76 -6.20 -3.56 -10.22
C LEU A 76 -6.70 -2.54 -9.19
N SER A 77 -7.90 -2.77 -8.63
CA SER A 77 -8.40 -1.95 -7.52
C SER A 77 -7.51 -2.09 -6.29
N LYS A 78 -7.64 -1.20 -5.29
CA LYS A 78 -6.84 -1.30 -4.06
C LYS A 78 -7.08 -2.62 -3.32
N TYR A 79 -8.34 -3.06 -3.27
CA TYR A 79 -8.70 -4.32 -2.64
C TYR A 79 -8.09 -5.50 -3.40
N ASP A 80 -8.29 -5.55 -4.72
CA ASP A 80 -7.77 -6.65 -5.55
C ASP A 80 -6.24 -6.71 -5.50
N THR A 81 -5.57 -5.55 -5.49
CA THR A 81 -4.10 -5.48 -5.36
C THR A 81 -3.63 -6.14 -4.06
N LEU A 82 -4.31 -5.88 -2.94
CA LEU A 82 -3.95 -6.48 -1.66
C LEU A 82 -4.25 -7.99 -1.64
N GLN A 83 -5.38 -8.41 -2.20
CA GLN A 83 -5.76 -9.81 -2.27
C GLN A 83 -4.77 -10.60 -3.14
N MET A 84 -4.43 -10.08 -4.32
CA MET A 84 -3.45 -10.72 -5.21
C MET A 84 -2.05 -10.76 -4.59
N ALA A 85 -1.64 -9.73 -3.86
CA ALA A 85 -0.36 -9.75 -3.13
C ALA A 85 -0.30 -10.88 -2.11
N GLN A 86 -1.38 -11.08 -1.33
CA GLN A 86 -1.44 -12.16 -0.33
C GLN A 86 -1.37 -13.54 -0.98
N ILE A 87 -2.15 -13.75 -2.05
CA ILE A 87 -2.12 -14.99 -2.83
C ILE A 87 -0.72 -15.24 -3.37
N TYR A 88 -0.11 -14.25 -3.99
CA TYR A 88 1.20 -14.38 -4.62
C TYR A 88 2.30 -14.74 -3.61
N ILE A 89 2.31 -14.11 -2.42
CA ILE A 89 3.26 -14.46 -1.36
C ILE A 89 3.07 -15.92 -0.90
N ALA A 90 1.82 -16.37 -0.74
CA ALA A 90 1.51 -17.73 -0.32
C ALA A 90 1.96 -18.76 -1.37
N GLU A 91 1.65 -18.54 -2.64
CA GLU A 91 2.02 -19.42 -3.76
C GLU A 91 3.54 -19.52 -3.91
N LEU A 92 4.26 -18.40 -3.84
CA LEU A 92 5.73 -18.42 -3.89
C LEU A 92 6.33 -19.20 -2.71
N SER A 93 5.74 -19.07 -1.52
CA SER A 93 6.19 -19.79 -0.33
C SER A 93 5.97 -21.31 -0.47
N GLU A 94 4.82 -21.71 -1.00
CA GLU A 94 4.51 -23.11 -1.28
C GLU A 94 5.43 -23.69 -2.35
N LEU A 95 5.67 -22.94 -3.44
CA LEU A 95 6.59 -23.34 -4.50
C LEU A 95 8.01 -23.53 -3.97
N MET A 96 8.53 -22.60 -3.17
CA MET A 96 9.85 -22.74 -2.54
C MET A 96 9.94 -23.98 -1.65
N ASN A 97 8.89 -24.27 -0.88
CA ASN A 97 8.83 -25.47 -0.05
C ASN A 97 8.84 -26.73 -0.91
N ALA A 98 7.99 -26.81 -1.94
CA ALA A 98 7.92 -27.93 -2.87
C ALA A 98 9.27 -28.20 -3.56
N LEU A 99 9.95 -27.15 -4.04
CA LEU A 99 11.28 -27.25 -4.62
C LEU A 99 12.33 -27.74 -3.60
N SER A 100 12.22 -27.34 -2.33
CA SER A 100 13.10 -27.84 -1.26
C SER A 100 12.89 -29.32 -0.95
N TYR A 101 11.66 -29.83 -1.11
CA TYR A 101 11.35 -31.25 -0.95
C TYR A 101 11.79 -32.06 -2.19
N ALA A 102 11.63 -31.52 -3.39
CA ALA A 102 12.11 -32.14 -4.63
C ALA A 102 13.64 -32.29 -4.64
N SER A 103 14.38 -31.25 -4.23
CA SER A 103 15.85 -31.30 -4.15
C SER A 103 16.37 -32.30 -3.09
N ARG A 104 15.55 -32.62 -2.08
CA ARG A 104 15.86 -33.70 -1.13
C ARG A 104 15.67 -35.11 -1.72
N ARG A 105 14.78 -35.30 -2.70
CA ARG A 105 14.63 -36.60 -3.36
C ARG A 105 15.82 -36.95 -4.26
N GLU A 106 16.48 -35.97 -4.87
CA GLU A 106 17.66 -36.24 -5.72
C GLU A 106 18.93 -36.53 -4.92
N LYS A 107 18.97 -36.20 -3.62
CA LYS A 107 20.11 -36.54 -2.72
C LYS A 107 19.92 -37.85 -1.96
N SER A 108 18.79 -38.53 -2.11
CA SER A 108 18.54 -39.85 -1.51
C SER A 108 18.24 -40.90 -2.58
N SER A 109 19.22 -41.22 -3.42
CA SER A 109 19.19 -42.51 -4.13
C SER A 109 19.38 -43.72 -3.18
N ASP A 110 19.56 -43.50 -1.87
CA ASP A 110 19.58 -44.54 -0.84
C ASP A 110 18.50 -44.33 0.24
N GLN A 111 17.24 -44.07 -0.14
CA GLN A 111 16.15 -44.32 0.81
C GLN A 111 14.87 -44.81 0.12
N CYS A 112 14.67 -46.12 0.20
CA CYS A 112 13.37 -46.74 0.00
C CYS A 112 12.35 -46.09 0.94
N VAL A 113 11.25 -45.57 0.41
CA VAL A 113 10.04 -45.36 1.19
C VAL A 113 9.05 -46.43 0.78
N ILE A 114 8.89 -47.41 1.68
CA ILE A 114 7.77 -48.35 1.65
C ILE A 114 6.49 -47.52 1.68
N PHE A 115 5.69 -47.65 0.64
CA PHE A 115 4.30 -47.21 0.65
C PHE A 115 3.44 -48.47 0.73
N GLU A 116 3.01 -48.82 1.94
CA GLU A 116 1.79 -49.58 2.14
C GLU A 116 0.92 -48.70 3.05
N GLY A 117 -0.27 -48.25 2.66
CA GLY A 117 -1.23 -48.99 1.85
C GLY A 117 -1.83 -50.11 2.69
N ALA A 118 -2.49 -49.77 3.80
CA ALA A 118 -3.35 -50.72 4.51
C ALA A 118 -4.47 -50.01 5.26
N CYS A 119 -5.58 -49.77 4.58
CA CYS A 119 -6.88 -50.02 5.18
C CYS A 119 -7.16 -51.52 5.04
N VAL A 120 -6.95 -52.31 6.10
CA VAL A 120 -7.57 -53.64 6.21
C VAL A 120 -8.04 -53.82 7.65
N SER A 121 -9.36 -53.83 7.80
CA SER A 121 -10.05 -54.43 8.94
C SER A 121 -9.82 -55.94 8.91
N SER A 122 -9.34 -56.54 10.00
CA SER A 122 -9.63 -57.94 10.30
C SER A 122 -9.41 -58.26 11.79
N ALA A 123 -10.54 -58.56 12.42
CA ALA A 123 -10.83 -59.51 13.50
C ALA A 123 -9.69 -60.17 14.31
N SER A 124 -10.02 -60.32 15.60
CA SER A 124 -9.42 -61.05 16.72
C SER A 124 -8.99 -62.50 16.44
N PRO A 125 -8.31 -63.15 17.40
CA PRO A 125 -9.02 -63.80 18.53
C PRO A 125 -8.88 -63.11 19.88
#